data_AF-A0A5P8YZL4-F1
#
_entry.id   AF-A0A5P8YZL4-F1
#
_cell.length_a   1.000
_cell.length_b   1.000
_cell.length_c   1.000
_cell.angle_alpha   90.00
_cell.angle_beta   90.00
_cell.angle_gamma   90.00
#
_symmetry.space_group_name_H-M   'P 1'
#
loop_
_entity.id
_entity.type
_entity.pdbx_description
1 polymer ?
#
loop_
_entity_poly.entity_id
_entity_poly.type
_entity_poly.pdbx_seq_one_letter_code
_entity_poly.pdbx_strand_id
1 'polypeptide(L)'
;MREGYKGILKNAEIAISYAGDHLEELRHADEARALWRAWSGFLDQYVKAVAALRRATDTGSSKSWSDKLLQEQRSHPYLQYAFQARDHANHVFEDEKEARERSVSIGDFIRVSGDSSIELYNNRIIHPDGRVERLPDGKLEVKGGRYAGGSIGREGVKEHEHFLVLKDVKTRSGVYRVPNEAIIAEHQAIELGQVVVEWLQAKLQEAEKMREDECESR
;
A
#
# COMPACT_ATOMS: atom_id res chain seq x y z
N MET A 1 -9.36 -14.45 -31.70
CA MET A 1 -9.40 -13.02 -31.31
C MET A 1 -9.14 -12.04 -32.48
N ARG A 2 -9.77 -10.85 -32.51
CA ARG A 2 -9.48 -9.76 -33.49
C ARG A 2 -8.12 -9.07 -33.18
N GLU A 3 -7.45 -8.45 -34.14
CA GLU A 3 -6.16 -7.75 -33.88
C GLU A 3 -6.23 -6.69 -32.77
N GLY A 4 -7.39 -6.04 -32.60
CA GLY A 4 -7.62 -5.03 -31.55
C GLY A 4 -7.40 -5.54 -30.11
N TYR A 5 -7.51 -6.84 -29.85
CA TYR A 5 -7.34 -7.40 -28.49
C TYR A 5 -5.87 -7.45 -28.05
N LYS A 6 -4.93 -7.64 -28.99
CA LYS A 6 -3.49 -7.66 -28.67
C LYS A 6 -3.02 -6.30 -28.14
N GLY A 7 -3.50 -5.22 -28.75
CA GLY A 7 -3.20 -3.86 -28.27
C GLY A 7 -3.78 -3.57 -26.89
N ILE A 8 -4.98 -4.08 -26.59
CA ILE A 8 -5.63 -3.87 -25.28
C ILE A 8 -4.92 -4.67 -24.19
N LEU A 9 -4.53 -5.93 -24.42
CA LEU A 9 -3.76 -6.72 -23.45
C LEU A 9 -2.39 -6.11 -23.19
N LYS A 10 -1.70 -5.61 -24.22
CA LYS A 10 -0.44 -4.87 -24.03
C LYS A 10 -0.63 -3.61 -23.17
N ASN A 11 -1.75 -2.91 -23.31
CA ASN A 11 -2.06 -1.78 -22.43
C ASN A 11 -2.31 -2.23 -20.98
N ALA A 12 -2.91 -3.40 -20.78
CA ALA A 12 -3.06 -3.98 -19.43
C ALA A 12 -1.70 -4.29 -18.83
N GLU A 13 -0.82 -4.97 -19.57
CA GLU A 13 0.56 -5.27 -19.16
C GLU A 13 1.33 -4.00 -18.75
N ILE A 14 1.29 -2.95 -19.58
CA ILE A 14 1.93 -1.66 -19.28
C ILE A 14 1.37 -1.05 -17.98
N ALA A 15 0.03 -1.06 -17.81
CA ALA A 15 -0.58 -0.54 -16.60
C ALA A 15 -0.19 -1.35 -15.35
N ILE A 16 -0.06 -2.68 -15.46
CA ILE A 16 0.40 -3.54 -14.37
C ILE A 16 1.86 -3.24 -14.03
N SER A 17 2.72 -3.05 -15.03
CA SER A 17 4.10 -2.64 -14.81
C SER A 17 4.18 -1.31 -14.05
N TYR A 18 3.42 -0.30 -14.49
CA TYR A 18 3.40 1.00 -13.81
C TYR A 18 2.80 0.95 -12.40
N ALA A 19 1.83 0.07 -12.15
CA ALA A 19 1.36 -0.17 -10.79
C ALA A 19 2.49 -0.73 -9.90
N GLY A 20 3.30 -1.65 -10.43
CA GLY A 20 4.51 -2.15 -9.77
C GLY A 20 5.55 -1.06 -9.51
N ASP A 21 5.84 -0.22 -10.52
CA ASP A 21 6.80 0.89 -10.38
C ASP A 21 6.37 1.87 -9.28
N HIS A 22 5.08 2.25 -9.25
CA HIS A 22 4.56 3.11 -8.19
C HIS A 22 4.56 2.46 -6.81
N LEU A 23 4.40 1.14 -6.72
CA LEU A 23 4.54 0.42 -5.45
C LEU A 23 5.98 0.48 -4.95
N GLU A 24 6.97 0.33 -5.83
CA GLU A 24 8.39 0.48 -5.46
C GLU A 24 8.73 1.93 -5.10
N GLU A 25 8.19 2.92 -5.82
CA GLU A 25 8.28 4.32 -5.41
C GLU A 25 7.70 4.54 -4.00
N LEU A 26 6.57 3.90 -3.68
CA LEU A 26 5.93 4.01 -2.38
C LEU A 26 6.80 3.44 -1.25
N ARG A 27 7.54 2.34 -1.49
CA ARG A 27 8.49 1.76 -0.51
C ARG A 27 9.66 2.67 -0.18
N HIS A 28 10.07 3.49 -1.15
CA HIS A 28 11.28 4.30 -1.07
C HIS A 28 11.02 5.79 -0.84
N ALA A 29 9.76 6.22 -0.90
CA ALA A 29 9.38 7.60 -0.69
C ALA A 29 9.68 8.06 0.74
N ASP A 30 10.31 9.23 0.84
CA ASP A 30 10.79 9.80 2.10
C ASP A 30 10.09 11.08 2.52
N GLU A 31 9.18 11.57 1.68
CA GLU A 31 8.33 12.72 1.93
C GLU A 31 6.85 12.40 1.66
N ALA A 32 5.96 13.09 2.38
CA ALA A 32 4.52 12.90 2.30
C ALA A 32 4.00 13.07 0.86
N ARG A 33 4.52 14.06 0.12
CA ARG A 33 4.10 14.30 -1.27
C ARG A 33 4.44 13.13 -2.19
N ALA A 34 5.63 12.55 -2.05
CA ALA A 34 6.07 11.40 -2.84
C ALA A 34 5.22 10.17 -2.52
N LEU A 35 4.95 9.91 -1.23
CA LEU A 35 4.06 8.82 -0.80
C LEU A 35 2.67 8.93 -1.43
N TRP A 36 2.05 10.12 -1.35
CA TRP A 36 0.72 10.34 -1.91
C TRP A 36 0.70 10.26 -3.44
N ARG A 37 1.75 10.72 -4.12
CA ARG A 37 1.88 10.61 -5.57
C ARG A 37 2.00 9.14 -5.97
N ALA A 38 2.87 8.38 -5.33
CA ALA A 38 3.07 6.96 -5.58
C ALA A 38 1.78 6.17 -5.34
N TRP A 39 1.12 6.38 -4.20
CA TRP A 39 -0.14 5.72 -3.87
C TRP A 39 -1.27 6.05 -4.87
N SER A 40 -1.44 7.33 -5.22
CA SER A 40 -2.43 7.74 -6.21
C SER A 40 -2.14 7.15 -7.59
N GLY A 41 -0.86 7.10 -7.99
CA GLY A 41 -0.42 6.51 -9.25
C GLY A 41 -0.71 5.01 -9.28
N PHE A 42 -0.36 4.30 -8.22
CA PHE A 42 -0.66 2.88 -8.04
C PHE A 42 -2.17 2.58 -8.20
N LEU A 43 -3.03 3.31 -7.46
CA LEU A 43 -4.48 3.12 -7.51
C LEU A 43 -5.08 3.39 -8.90
N ASP A 44 -4.60 4.41 -9.60
CA ASP A 44 -5.06 4.74 -10.95
C ASP A 44 -4.64 3.66 -11.97
N GLN A 45 -3.39 3.20 -11.90
CA GLN A 45 -2.90 2.13 -12.78
C GLN A 45 -3.59 0.80 -12.51
N TYR A 46 -3.91 0.48 -11.25
CA TYR A 46 -4.73 -0.67 -10.88
C TYR A 46 -6.09 -0.66 -11.61
N VAL A 47 -6.84 0.43 -11.53
CA VAL A 47 -8.16 0.53 -12.18
C VAL A 47 -8.05 0.49 -13.71
N LYS A 48 -7.00 1.10 -14.28
CA LYS A 48 -6.72 1.05 -15.72
C LYS A 48 -6.39 -0.37 -16.19
N ALA A 49 -5.58 -1.11 -15.43
CA ALA A 49 -5.24 -2.50 -15.72
C ALA A 49 -6.49 -3.39 -15.74
N VAL A 50 -7.34 -3.31 -14.71
CA VAL A 50 -8.62 -4.05 -14.66
C VAL A 50 -9.53 -3.68 -15.83
N ALA A 51 -9.65 -2.39 -16.15
CA ALA A 51 -10.47 -1.93 -17.28
C ALA A 51 -9.93 -2.39 -18.65
N ALA A 52 -8.61 -2.52 -18.81
CA ALA A 52 -7.99 -3.05 -20.00
C ALA A 52 -8.21 -4.57 -20.12
N LEU A 53 -7.92 -5.34 -19.06
CA LEU A 53 -8.19 -6.78 -19.01
C LEU A 53 -9.65 -7.10 -19.34
N ARG A 54 -10.57 -6.40 -18.67
CA ARG A 54 -12.01 -6.55 -18.92
C ARG A 54 -12.35 -6.32 -20.38
N ARG A 55 -11.94 -5.19 -20.97
CA ARG A 55 -12.22 -4.87 -22.39
C ARG A 55 -11.61 -5.89 -23.35
N ALA A 56 -10.47 -6.48 -22.99
CA ALA A 56 -9.88 -7.55 -23.79
C ALA A 56 -10.70 -8.85 -23.76
N THR A 57 -11.58 -9.02 -22.76
CA THR A 57 -12.30 -10.28 -22.52
C THR A 57 -13.84 -10.18 -22.51
N ASP A 58 -14.44 -9.00 -22.66
CA ASP A 58 -15.90 -8.78 -22.48
C ASP A 58 -16.79 -9.25 -23.65
N THR A 59 -16.30 -10.16 -24.50
CA THR A 59 -17.03 -10.64 -25.69
C THR A 59 -16.82 -12.13 -25.92
N GLY A 60 -17.84 -12.82 -26.44
CA GLY A 60 -17.71 -14.22 -26.85
C GLY A 60 -17.48 -15.19 -25.68
N SER A 61 -16.66 -16.21 -25.91
CA SER A 61 -16.29 -17.26 -24.95
C SER A 61 -15.65 -16.72 -23.67
N SER A 62 -14.89 -15.64 -23.77
CA SER A 62 -14.15 -15.05 -22.64
C SER A 62 -15.01 -14.17 -21.72
N LYS A 63 -16.28 -13.90 -22.06
CA LYS A 63 -17.15 -13.03 -21.24
C LYS A 63 -17.30 -13.52 -19.80
N SER A 64 -17.45 -14.84 -19.63
CA SER A 64 -17.56 -15.46 -18.30
C SER A 64 -16.32 -15.21 -17.43
N TRP A 65 -15.14 -15.08 -18.04
CA TRP A 65 -13.91 -14.72 -17.34
C TRP A 65 -13.92 -13.26 -16.88
N SER A 66 -14.38 -12.34 -17.75
CA SER A 66 -14.56 -10.93 -17.41
C SER A 66 -15.52 -10.73 -16.23
N ASP A 67 -16.61 -11.50 -16.17
CA ASP A 67 -17.57 -11.44 -15.06
C ASP A 67 -16.94 -11.96 -13.75
N LYS A 68 -16.16 -13.04 -13.82
CA LYS A 68 -15.38 -13.56 -12.67
C LYS A 68 -14.34 -12.56 -12.17
N LEU A 69 -13.61 -11.90 -13.07
CA LEU A 69 -12.65 -10.84 -12.74
C LEU A 69 -13.31 -9.74 -11.87
N LEU A 70 -14.49 -9.27 -12.27
CA LEU A 70 -15.25 -8.27 -11.52
C LEU A 70 -15.80 -8.82 -10.20
N GLN A 71 -16.23 -10.09 -10.19
CA GLN A 71 -16.70 -10.74 -8.97
C GLN A 71 -15.57 -10.81 -7.94
N GLU A 72 -14.38 -11.25 -8.33
CA GLU A 72 -13.19 -11.32 -7.48
C GLU A 72 -12.79 -9.92 -6.96
N GLN A 73 -12.76 -8.90 -7.82
CA GLN A 73 -12.50 -7.52 -7.40
C GLN A 73 -13.48 -7.05 -6.31
N ARG A 74 -14.75 -7.46 -6.41
CA ARG A 74 -15.79 -7.05 -5.44
C ARG A 74 -15.77 -7.87 -4.16
N SER A 75 -15.36 -9.13 -4.21
CA SER A 75 -15.39 -10.03 -3.05
C SER A 75 -14.09 -10.05 -2.26
N HIS A 76 -12.96 -9.74 -2.88
CA HIS A 76 -11.66 -9.74 -2.22
C HIS A 76 -11.42 -8.41 -1.49
N PRO A 77 -11.22 -8.40 -0.15
CA PRO A 77 -11.15 -7.16 0.64
C PRO A 77 -10.10 -6.15 0.13
N TYR A 78 -8.91 -6.62 -0.22
CA TYR A 78 -7.84 -5.76 -0.72
C TYR A 78 -8.17 -5.10 -2.06
N LEU A 79 -8.73 -5.87 -3.00
CA LEU A 79 -9.08 -5.39 -4.33
C LEU A 79 -10.24 -4.40 -4.26
N GLN A 80 -11.24 -4.73 -3.44
CA GLN A 80 -12.39 -3.89 -3.22
C GLN A 80 -11.99 -2.57 -2.55
N TYR A 81 -11.15 -2.61 -1.51
CA TYR A 81 -10.65 -1.40 -0.87
C TYR A 81 -9.88 -0.53 -1.86
N ALA A 82 -8.93 -1.09 -2.62
CA ALA A 82 -8.15 -0.32 -3.61
C ALA A 82 -9.06 0.36 -4.65
N PHE A 83 -10.06 -0.36 -5.15
CA PHE A 83 -11.02 0.19 -6.10
C PHE A 83 -11.81 1.36 -5.51
N GLN A 84 -12.33 1.20 -4.29
CA GLN A 84 -13.13 2.21 -3.61
C GLN A 84 -12.28 3.41 -3.20
N ALA A 85 -11.04 3.21 -2.75
CA ALA A 85 -10.10 4.28 -2.42
C ALA A 85 -9.81 5.16 -3.64
N ARG A 86 -9.62 4.55 -4.81
CA ARG A 86 -9.46 5.27 -6.08
C ARG A 86 -10.72 6.07 -6.42
N ASP A 87 -11.88 5.43 -6.36
CA ASP A 87 -13.15 6.05 -6.73
C ASP A 87 -13.46 7.25 -5.83
N HIS A 88 -13.27 7.07 -4.52
CA HIS A 88 -13.41 8.11 -3.51
C HIS A 88 -12.47 9.28 -3.75
N ALA A 89 -11.19 9.03 -4.05
CA ALA A 89 -10.22 10.09 -4.33
C ALA A 89 -10.58 10.96 -5.57
N ASN A 90 -11.36 10.42 -6.52
CA ASN A 90 -11.85 11.19 -7.68
C ASN A 90 -13.10 12.02 -7.36
N HIS A 91 -13.80 11.72 -6.28
CA HIS A 91 -15.08 12.33 -5.93
C HIS A 91 -15.00 13.22 -4.71
N VAL A 92 -14.05 12.97 -3.80
CA VAL A 92 -13.87 13.67 -2.54
C VAL A 92 -12.42 14.18 -2.48
N PHE A 93 -12.22 15.42 -2.94
CA PHE A 93 -10.91 16.08 -2.94
C PHE A 93 -10.56 16.72 -1.59
N GLU A 94 -11.54 16.85 -0.71
CA GLU A 94 -11.44 17.55 0.59
C GLU A 94 -10.88 16.65 1.70
N ASP A 95 -10.74 15.35 1.45
CA ASP A 95 -10.26 14.41 2.45
C ASP A 95 -8.80 14.67 2.81
N GLU A 96 -8.57 14.78 4.12
CA GLU A 96 -7.25 15.03 4.66
C GLU A 96 -6.34 13.81 4.48
N LYS A 97 -5.35 14.02 3.61
CA LYS A 97 -4.27 13.10 3.30
C LYS A 97 -3.28 13.05 4.47
N GLU A 98 -3.27 11.94 5.21
CA GLU A 98 -2.35 11.71 6.32
C GLU A 98 -1.12 10.86 5.93
N ALA A 99 0.07 11.43 6.13
CA ALA A 99 1.32 10.70 6.15
C ALA A 99 1.99 10.87 7.51
N ARG A 100 2.72 9.84 7.94
CA ARG A 100 3.51 9.88 9.17
C ARG A 100 4.97 10.01 8.80
N GLU A 101 5.59 11.06 9.32
CA GLU A 101 7.00 11.33 9.12
C GLU A 101 7.86 10.22 9.71
N ARG A 102 9.11 10.15 9.23
CA ARG A 102 10.16 9.35 9.85
C ARG A 102 10.22 9.63 11.33
N SER A 103 10.41 8.58 12.11
CA SER A 103 10.54 8.73 13.54
C SER A 103 11.47 7.70 14.14
N VAL A 104 11.98 8.05 15.30
CA VAL A 104 12.77 7.19 16.15
C VAL A 104 11.95 6.88 17.39
N SER A 105 11.92 5.63 17.82
CA SER A 105 11.32 5.21 19.08
C SER A 105 12.32 4.57 20.04
N ILE A 106 12.09 4.80 21.34
CA ILE A 106 12.78 4.12 22.43
C ILE A 106 11.70 3.32 23.17
N GLY A 107 11.78 1.99 23.09
CA GLY A 107 10.69 1.10 23.48
C GLY A 107 9.36 1.47 22.82
N ASP A 108 8.25 1.23 23.52
CA ASP A 108 6.90 1.46 22.99
C ASP A 108 6.26 2.80 23.43
N PHE A 109 7.01 3.68 24.11
CA PHE A 109 6.44 4.83 24.83
C PHE A 109 6.97 6.20 24.37
N ILE A 110 8.19 6.28 23.82
CA ILE A 110 8.71 7.52 23.22
C ILE A 110 8.83 7.32 21.72
N ARG A 111 8.20 8.19 20.94
CA ARG A 111 8.37 8.30 19.49
C ARG A 111 8.60 9.77 19.12
N VAL A 112 9.60 10.00 18.28
CA VAL A 112 10.18 11.32 18.03
C VAL A 112 10.42 11.47 16.55
N SER A 113 9.86 12.50 15.94
CA SER A 113 10.10 12.85 14.53
C SER A 113 10.91 14.14 14.42
N GLY A 114 11.39 14.44 13.21
CA GLY A 114 12.12 15.67 12.91
C GLY A 114 13.51 15.75 13.56
N ASP A 115 14.00 16.98 13.73
CA ASP A 115 15.25 17.25 14.43
C ASP A 115 14.95 17.44 15.93
N SER A 116 15.57 16.64 16.79
CA SER A 116 15.29 16.64 18.23
C SER A 116 16.49 16.15 19.05
N SER A 117 16.64 16.69 20.26
CA SER A 117 17.57 16.20 21.28
C SER A 117 16.77 15.85 22.52
N ILE A 118 16.83 14.59 22.95
CA ILE A 118 16.09 14.09 24.10
C ILE A 118 17.06 13.58 25.12
N GLU A 119 16.79 13.89 26.37
CA GLU A 119 17.60 13.46 27.50
C GLU A 119 16.71 12.72 28.50
N LEU A 120 17.11 11.50 28.82
CA LEU A 120 16.35 10.53 29.58
C LEU A 120 17.15 10.15 30.84
N TYR A 121 16.54 10.34 32.01
CA TYR A 121 17.12 9.95 33.30
C TYR A 121 16.14 9.17 34.17
N ASN A 122 16.64 8.09 34.79
CA ASN A 122 15.92 7.26 35.75
C ASN A 122 14.61 6.69 35.19
N ASN A 123 14.64 6.23 33.94
CA ASN A 123 13.46 5.77 33.22
C ASN A 123 13.13 4.31 33.57
N ARG A 124 11.87 4.06 33.90
CA ARG A 124 11.38 2.73 34.29
C ARG A 124 9.94 2.50 33.87
N ILE A 125 9.66 1.29 33.42
CA ILE A 125 8.30 0.76 33.23
C ILE A 125 7.94 -0.06 34.46
N ILE A 126 6.77 0.22 35.05
CA ILE A 126 6.19 -0.59 36.11
C ILE A 126 5.01 -1.34 35.49
N HIS A 127 5.17 -2.65 35.35
CA HIS A 127 4.16 -3.53 34.78
C HIS A 127 3.01 -3.77 35.78
N PRO A 128 1.81 -4.17 35.34
CA PRO A 128 0.66 -4.42 36.23
C PRO A 128 0.91 -5.48 37.32
N ASP A 129 1.86 -6.38 37.09
CA ASP A 129 2.32 -7.42 38.04
C ASP A 129 3.36 -6.90 39.05
N GLY A 130 3.71 -5.61 38.99
CA GLY A 130 4.73 -4.98 39.83
C GLY A 130 6.16 -5.16 39.34
N ARG A 131 6.39 -5.84 38.20
CA ARG A 131 7.73 -5.97 37.61
C ARG A 131 8.23 -4.60 37.16
N VAL A 132 9.48 -4.28 37.49
CA VAL A 132 10.13 -3.05 37.08
C VAL A 132 11.14 -3.35 35.99
N GLU A 133 10.98 -2.71 34.84
CA GLU A 133 11.89 -2.78 33.72
C GLU A 133 12.59 -1.43 33.55
N ARG A 134 13.93 -1.44 33.59
CA ARG A 134 14.71 -0.22 33.38
C ARG A 134 14.82 0.06 31.89
N LEU A 135 14.55 1.30 31.53
CA LEU A 135 14.73 1.79 30.18
C LEU A 135 16.12 2.41 30.01
N PRO A 136 16.61 2.56 28.77
CA PRO A 136 17.87 3.23 28.52
C PRO A 136 17.84 4.66 29.08
N ASP A 137 18.84 4.97 29.90
CA ASP A 137 19.13 6.34 30.31
C ASP A 137 20.21 6.92 29.39
N GLY A 138 20.11 8.21 29.13
CA GLY A 138 21.07 8.92 28.32
C GLY A 138 20.44 9.92 27.37
N LYS A 139 21.26 10.37 26.42
CA LYS A 139 20.90 11.31 25.38
C LYS A 139 20.59 10.58 24.09
N LEU A 140 19.54 10.98 23.40
CA LEU A 140 19.19 10.60 22.03
C LEU A 140 19.19 11.86 21.17
N GLU A 141 20.00 11.85 20.12
CA GLU A 141 19.98 12.86 19.06
C GLU A 141 19.26 12.29 17.85
N VAL A 142 18.28 13.02 17.34
CA VAL A 142 17.48 12.66 16.17
C VAL A 142 17.63 13.76 15.12
N LYS A 143 17.89 13.36 13.87
CA LYS A 143 17.96 14.28 12.73
C LYS A 143 17.07 13.79 11.61
N GLY A 144 16.10 14.59 11.20
CA GLY A 144 15.12 14.24 10.18
C GLY A 144 14.35 12.95 10.51
N GLY A 145 14.09 12.68 11.79
CA GLY A 145 13.44 11.45 12.23
C GLY A 145 14.30 10.19 12.20
N ARG A 146 15.64 10.31 12.05
CA ARG A 146 16.60 9.19 12.14
C ARG A 146 17.54 9.35 13.33
N TYR A 147 18.06 8.24 13.83
CA TYR A 147 19.05 8.22 14.90
C TYR A 147 20.34 8.92 14.42
N ALA A 148 20.71 10.00 15.10
CA ALA A 148 21.89 10.81 14.80
C ALA A 148 23.02 10.63 15.83
N GLY A 149 22.76 9.93 16.94
CA GLY A 149 23.75 9.62 17.98
C GLY A 149 23.22 9.83 19.39
N GLY A 150 24.14 9.96 20.35
CA GLY A 150 23.85 10.13 21.76
C GLY A 150 24.50 9.05 22.63
N SER A 151 24.15 9.01 23.91
CA SER A 151 24.62 7.97 24.83
C SER A 151 23.69 6.76 24.90
N ILE A 152 22.46 6.88 24.38
CA ILE A 152 21.60 5.71 24.14
C ILE A 152 22.10 5.00 22.88
N GLY A 153 22.50 3.74 23.04
CA GLY A 153 23.01 2.90 21.95
C GLY A 153 21.93 2.58 20.90
N ARG A 154 22.36 2.28 19.67
CA ARG A 154 21.46 2.04 18.53
C ARG A 154 20.55 0.82 18.74
N GLU A 155 21.00 -0.14 19.53
CA GLU A 155 20.23 -1.31 19.96
C GLU A 155 19.01 -0.97 20.84
N GLY A 156 19.04 0.19 21.52
CA GLY A 156 17.92 0.69 22.34
C GLY A 156 16.91 1.50 21.53
N VAL A 157 17.08 1.56 20.21
CA VAL A 157 16.37 2.49 19.33
C VAL A 157 15.78 1.76 18.14
N LYS A 158 14.53 2.07 17.80
CA LYS A 158 13.86 1.57 16.59
C LYS A 158 13.57 2.73 15.64
N GLU A 159 14.04 2.63 14.41
CA GLU A 159 13.75 3.61 13.36
C GLU A 159 12.48 3.21 12.60
N HIS A 160 11.69 4.21 12.26
CA HIS A 160 10.46 4.10 11.49
C HIS A 160 10.60 4.99 10.27
N GLU A 161 10.37 4.41 9.09
CA GLU A 161 10.40 5.15 7.84
C GLU A 161 9.14 6.01 7.67
N HIS A 162 9.17 6.92 6.70
CA HIS A 162 7.99 7.68 6.33
C HIS A 162 6.96 6.72 5.74
N PHE A 163 5.70 6.81 6.16
CA PHE A 163 4.65 5.94 5.64
C PHE A 163 3.31 6.64 5.46
N LEU A 164 2.48 6.08 4.59
CA LEU A 164 1.14 6.55 4.32
C LEU A 164 0.15 5.91 5.30
N VAL A 165 -0.73 6.72 5.89
CA VAL A 165 -1.78 6.21 6.78
C VAL A 165 -3.03 5.93 5.95
N LEU A 166 -3.37 4.64 5.81
CA LEU A 166 -4.63 4.24 5.20
C LEU A 166 -5.79 4.52 6.17
N LYS A 167 -6.89 5.05 5.63
CA LYS A 167 -8.13 5.29 6.37
C LYS A 167 -9.27 4.51 5.73
N ASP A 168 -10.31 4.26 6.52
CA ASP A 168 -11.56 3.70 6.00
C ASP A 168 -12.15 4.61 4.91
N VAL A 169 -12.54 4.00 3.80
CA VAL A 169 -13.17 4.72 2.70
C VAL A 169 -14.67 4.73 2.91
N LYS A 170 -15.25 5.92 3.03
CA LYS A 170 -16.70 6.11 3.24
C LYS A 170 -17.35 6.61 1.95
N THR A 171 -18.15 5.76 1.33
CA THR A 171 -18.91 6.10 0.12
C THR A 171 -20.42 6.09 0.40
N ARG A 172 -21.22 6.48 -0.59
CA ARG A 172 -22.69 6.31 -0.53
C ARG A 172 -23.11 4.84 -0.39
N SER A 173 -22.27 3.92 -0.85
CA SER A 173 -22.57 2.48 -0.87
C SER A 173 -22.15 1.75 0.42
N GLY A 174 -21.38 2.40 1.30
CA GLY A 174 -20.95 1.82 2.56
C GLY A 174 -19.58 2.29 3.02
N VAL A 175 -19.08 1.63 4.06
CA VAL A 175 -17.74 1.84 4.64
C VAL A 175 -16.86 0.66 4.26
N TYR A 176 -15.75 0.94 3.59
CA TYR A 176 -14.74 -0.05 3.22
C TYR A 176 -13.53 0.12 4.13
N ARG A 177 -13.35 -0.86 5.01
CA ARG A 177 -12.27 -0.85 6.01
C ARG A 177 -10.93 -1.15 5.38
N VAL A 178 -9.88 -0.59 5.97
CA VAL A 178 -8.50 -0.98 5.63
C VAL A 178 -8.35 -2.50 5.85
N PRO A 179 -7.94 -3.27 4.84
CA PRO A 179 -7.77 -4.71 4.99
C PRO A 179 -6.62 -5.03 5.95
N ASN A 180 -6.77 -6.12 6.70
CA ASN A 180 -5.75 -6.67 7.60
C ASN A 180 -5.23 -5.67 8.66
N GLU A 181 -6.14 -5.20 9.52
CA GLU A 181 -5.85 -4.28 10.63
C GLU A 181 -4.81 -4.82 11.64
N ALA A 182 -4.48 -6.12 11.60
CA ALA A 182 -3.43 -6.71 12.43
C ALA A 182 -2.01 -6.24 12.03
N ILE A 183 -1.86 -5.68 10.84
CA ILE A 183 -0.59 -5.19 10.33
C ILE A 183 -0.34 -3.78 10.81
N ILE A 184 0.90 -3.54 11.23
CA ILE A 184 1.35 -2.19 11.61
C ILE A 184 1.11 -1.22 10.45
N ALA A 185 0.54 -0.05 10.76
CA ALA A 185 0.12 0.93 9.75
C ALA A 185 1.21 1.25 8.70
N GLU A 186 2.48 1.21 9.12
CA GLU A 186 3.67 1.45 8.29
C GLU A 186 3.77 0.52 7.07
N HIS A 187 3.23 -0.69 7.17
CA HIS A 187 3.33 -1.71 6.12
C HIS A 187 2.02 -1.94 5.36
N GLN A 188 0.90 -1.37 5.82
CA GLN A 188 -0.43 -1.69 5.26
C GLN A 188 -0.57 -1.33 3.78
N ALA A 189 -0.16 -0.12 3.39
CA ALA A 189 -0.26 0.33 1.99
C ALA A 189 0.63 -0.50 1.05
N ILE A 190 1.80 -0.90 1.54
CA ILE A 190 2.76 -1.74 0.81
C ILE A 190 2.20 -3.15 0.62
N GLU A 191 1.72 -3.78 1.69
CA GLU A 191 1.11 -5.11 1.59
C GLU A 191 -0.08 -5.11 0.64
N LEU A 192 -0.96 -4.10 0.77
CA LEU A 192 -2.10 -3.98 -0.09
C LEU A 192 -1.69 -3.86 -1.55
N GLY A 193 -0.68 -3.04 -1.83
CA GLY A 193 -0.10 -2.92 -3.15
C GLY A 193 0.41 -4.25 -3.71
N GLN A 194 1.14 -5.02 -2.89
CA GLN A 194 1.68 -6.32 -3.29
C GLN A 194 0.58 -7.29 -3.70
N VAL A 195 -0.43 -7.47 -2.84
CA VAL A 195 -1.55 -8.38 -3.10
C VAL A 195 -2.28 -8.02 -4.40
N VAL A 196 -2.47 -6.72 -4.65
CA VAL A 196 -3.12 -6.23 -5.88
C VAL A 196 -2.26 -6.49 -7.12
N VAL A 197 -0.95 -6.22 -7.06
CA VAL A 197 -0.03 -6.43 -8.19
C VAL A 197 0.08 -7.91 -8.52
N GLU A 198 0.25 -8.77 -7.53
CA GLU A 198 0.31 -10.23 -7.71
C GLU A 198 -0.97 -10.77 -8.36
N TRP A 199 -2.13 -10.32 -7.87
CA TRP A 199 -3.41 -10.68 -8.47
C TRP A 199 -3.52 -10.20 -9.92
N LEU A 200 -3.14 -8.96 -10.21
CA LEU A 200 -3.15 -8.42 -11.57
C LEU A 200 -2.26 -9.23 -12.52
N GLN A 201 -1.06 -9.60 -12.09
CA GLN A 201 -0.13 -10.41 -12.87
C GLN A 201 -0.70 -11.80 -13.15
N ALA A 202 -1.31 -12.45 -12.16
CA ALA A 202 -1.99 -13.72 -12.35
C ALA A 202 -3.13 -13.60 -13.39
N LYS A 203 -3.93 -12.53 -13.31
CA LYS A 203 -5.03 -12.28 -14.28
C LYS A 203 -4.56 -11.94 -15.68
N LEU A 204 -3.41 -11.29 -15.82
CA LEU A 204 -2.80 -11.09 -17.13
C LEU A 204 -2.41 -12.44 -17.75
N GLN A 205 -1.73 -13.31 -16.99
CA GLN A 205 -1.33 -14.64 -17.46
C GLN A 205 -2.54 -15.51 -17.86
N GLU A 206 -3.61 -15.49 -17.06
CA GLU A 206 -4.87 -16.16 -17.41
C GLU A 206 -5.43 -15.65 -18.74
N ALA A 207 -5.43 -14.33 -18.95
CA ALA A 207 -5.94 -13.70 -20.17
C ALA A 207 -5.08 -14.00 -21.41
N GLU A 208 -3.76 -14.03 -21.25
CA GLU A 208 -2.83 -14.41 -22.31
C GLU A 208 -2.99 -15.86 -22.74
N LYS A 209 -3.17 -16.78 -21.78
CA LYS A 209 -3.40 -18.19 -22.06
C LYS A 209 -4.71 -18.41 -22.83
N MET A 210 -5.81 -17.78 -22.41
CA MET A 210 -7.08 -17.86 -23.15
C MET A 210 -6.94 -17.39 -24.60
N ARG A 211 -6.09 -16.39 -24.84
CA ARG A 211 -5.81 -15.91 -26.20
C ARG A 211 -5.08 -16.95 -27.03
N GLU A 212 -4.10 -17.63 -26.45
CA GLU A 212 -3.34 -18.68 -27.12
C GLU A 212 -4.25 -19.85 -27.49
N ASP A 213 -5.07 -20.34 -26.55
CA ASP A 213 -6.03 -21.42 -26.77
C ASP A 213 -7.03 -21.10 -27.90
N GLU A 214 -7.50 -19.84 -27.98
CA GLU A 214 -8.39 -19.38 -29.06
C GLU A 214 -7.71 -19.24 -30.43
N CYS A 215 -6.39 -19.05 -30.45
CA CYS A 215 -5.61 -18.98 -31.68
C CYS A 215 -5.31 -20.38 -32.23
N GLU A 216 -5.07 -21.37 -31.37
CA GLU A 216 -4.84 -22.76 -31.76
C GLU A 216 -6.11 -23.49 -32.20
N SER A 217 -7.28 -23.06 -31.69
CA SER A 217 -8.58 -23.65 -32.03
C SER A 217 -9.19 -23.16 -33.35
N ARG A 218 -8.46 -22.36 -34.14
CA ARG A 218 -8.91 -21.76 -35.41
C ARG A 218 -8.07 -22.22 -36.59
#